data_AF-A0AAU5JV82-F1
#
_entry.id   AF-A0AAU5JV82-F1
#
_cell.length_a   1.000
_cell.length_b   1.000
_cell.length_c   1.000
_cell.angle_alpha   90.00
_cell.angle_beta   90.00
_cell.angle_gamma   90.00
#
_symmetry.space_group_name_H-M   'P 1'
#
loop_
_entity.id
_entity.type
_entity.pdbx_description
1 polymer ?
#
loop_
_entity_poly.entity_id
_entity_poly.type
_entity_poly.pdbx_seq_one_letter_code
_entity_poly.pdbx_strand_id
1 'polypeptide(L)'
;MTIYQRSNGGHVAESLRPIEGSSEAVELEKLAADPESGWRAVAEKSPAPVGPPAKTAVKAEWVAYAVAQGAEQAEAEAATKDDLITTYGGDGGGSDE
;
A
#
# COMPACT_ATOMS: atom_id res chain seq x y z
N MET A 1 -0.14 -8.91 -9.29
CA MET A 1 -0.23 -7.90 -10.36
C MET A 1 0.94 -6.94 -10.21
N THR A 2 1.53 -6.49 -11.31
CA THR A 2 2.57 -5.43 -11.30
C THR A 2 1.92 -4.10 -11.61
N ILE A 3 2.14 -3.10 -10.76
CA ILE A 3 1.77 -1.72 -11.00
C ILE A 3 3.01 -0.99 -11.49
N TYR A 4 2.88 -0.24 -12.58
CA TYR A 4 3.94 0.65 -13.03
C TYR A 4 3.61 2.06 -12.59
N GLN A 5 4.48 2.66 -11.79
CA GLN A 5 4.29 4.02 -11.28
C GLN A 5 5.33 4.95 -11.90
N ARG A 6 4.91 6.12 -12.38
CA ARG A 6 5.84 7.20 -12.74
C ARG A 6 5.97 8.19 -11.60
N SER A 7 7.20 8.44 -11.15
CA SER A 7 7.49 9.41 -10.10
C SER A 7 8.05 10.69 -10.72
N ASN A 8 7.54 11.85 -10.33
CA ASN A 8 8.09 13.14 -10.71
C ASN A 8 8.41 13.95 -9.44
N GLY A 9 9.67 14.33 -9.25
CA GLY A 9 10.08 15.15 -8.11
C GLY A 9 9.72 14.57 -6.73
N GLY A 10 9.75 13.24 -6.57
CA GLY A 10 9.47 12.55 -5.30
C GLY A 10 8.01 12.14 -5.07
N HIS A 11 7.07 12.52 -5.94
CA HIS A 11 5.66 12.13 -5.86
C HIS A 11 5.27 11.19 -7.01
N VAL A 12 4.33 10.28 -6.75
CA VAL A 12 3.73 9.44 -7.81
C VAL A 12 2.79 10.32 -8.63
N ALA A 13 3.14 10.55 -9.89
CA ALA A 13 2.34 11.34 -10.82
C ALA A 13 1.34 10.47 -11.58
N GLU A 14 1.76 9.26 -11.99
CA GLU A 14 0.94 8.32 -12.75
C GLU A 14 1.11 6.89 -12.22
N SER A 15 0.04 6.10 -12.27
CA SER A 15 0.02 4.68 -11.88
C SER A 15 -0.80 3.88 -12.88
N LEU A 16 -0.15 2.97 -13.61
CA LEU A 16 -0.77 2.11 -14.61
C LEU A 16 -0.76 0.65 -14.15
N ARG A 17 -1.84 -0.06 -14.49
CA ARG A 17 -2.05 -1.49 -14.21
C ARG A 17 -2.26 -2.23 -15.54
N PRO A 18 -1.19 -2.46 -16.32
CA PRO A 18 -1.31 -3.15 -17.58
C PRO A 18 -1.67 -4.63 -17.36
N ILE A 19 -2.40 -5.20 -18.31
CA ILE A 19 -2.66 -6.65 -18.33
C ILE A 19 -1.33 -7.34 -18.67
N GLU A 20 -0.95 -8.33 -17.87
CA GLU A 20 0.27 -9.11 -18.06
C GLU A 20 0.28 -9.76 -19.47
N GLY A 21 1.35 -9.53 -20.23
CA GLY A 21 1.47 -9.97 -21.63
C GLY A 21 0.93 -9.01 -22.69
N SER A 22 0.39 -7.84 -22.31
CA SER A 22 -0.01 -6.80 -23.26
C SER A 22 1.18 -5.94 -23.71
N SER A 23 1.08 -5.32 -24.90
CA SER A 23 2.10 -4.40 -25.43
C SER A 23 2.44 -3.28 -24.43
N GLU A 24 1.42 -2.77 -23.72
CA GLU A 24 1.59 -1.74 -22.70
C GLU A 24 2.44 -2.21 -21.51
N ALA A 25 2.32 -3.48 -21.10
CA ALA A 25 3.18 -4.04 -20.05
C ALA A 25 4.65 -4.09 -20.49
N VAL A 26 4.90 -4.42 -21.76
CA VAL A 26 6.26 -4.48 -22.33
C VAL A 26 6.86 -3.08 -22.47
N GLU A 27 6.07 -2.08 -22.89
CA GLU A 27 6.53 -0.69 -22.92
C GLU A 27 6.84 -0.18 -21.52
N LEU A 28 5.97 -0.44 -20.55
CA LEU A 28 6.17 -0.02 -19.17
C LEU A 28 7.36 -0.74 -18.50
N GLU A 29 7.63 -2.00 -18.84
CA GLU A 29 8.82 -2.71 -18.39
C GLU A 29 10.12 -2.06 -18.91
N LYS A 30 10.15 -1.70 -20.19
CA LYS A 30 11.29 -0.98 -20.78
C LYS A 30 11.50 0.39 -20.14
N LEU A 31 10.41 1.13 -19.90
CA LEU A 31 10.47 2.42 -19.23
C LEU A 31 10.92 2.26 -17.77
N ALA A 32 10.50 1.20 -17.08
CA ALA A 32 10.93 0.91 -15.72
C ALA A 32 12.38 0.42 -15.61
N ALA A 33 12.94 -0.16 -16.68
CA ALA A 33 14.35 -0.51 -16.79
C ALA A 33 15.24 0.72 -17.03
N ASP A 34 14.66 1.82 -17.51
CA ASP A 34 15.37 3.07 -17.76
C ASP A 34 15.27 4.02 -16.54
N PRO A 35 16.40 4.36 -15.90
CA PRO A 35 16.39 5.19 -14.69
C PRO A 35 16.03 6.66 -14.95
N GLU A 36 16.13 7.15 -16.19
CA GLU A 36 15.79 8.53 -16.55
C GLU A 36 14.29 8.69 -16.85
N SER A 37 13.63 7.60 -17.24
CA SER A 37 12.19 7.58 -17.55
C SER A 37 11.29 7.82 -16.33
N GLY A 38 11.81 7.61 -15.12
CA GLY A 38 11.08 7.82 -13.86
C GLY A 38 9.95 6.81 -13.61
N TRP A 39 9.84 5.77 -14.44
CA TRP A 39 8.93 4.65 -14.25
C TRP A 39 9.55 3.61 -13.32
N ARG A 40 8.72 2.96 -12.52
CA ARG A 40 9.13 1.87 -11.63
C ARG A 40 8.07 0.78 -11.60
N ALA A 41 8.51 -0.45 -11.78
CA ALA A 41 7.68 -1.63 -11.56
C ALA A 41 7.59 -1.88 -10.06
N VAL A 42 6.40 -1.70 -9.48
CA VAL A 42 6.11 -2.10 -8.11
C VAL A 42 5.19 -3.32 -8.17
N ALA A 43 5.61 -4.44 -7.60
CA ALA A 43 4.66 -5.50 -7.28
C ALA A 43 3.55 -4.86 -6.45
N GLU A 44 2.28 -5.17 -6.74
CA GLU A 44 1.11 -4.62 -6.06
C GLU A 44 1.18 -4.92 -4.55
N LYS A 45 1.93 -4.08 -3.83
CA LYS A 45 1.83 -3.88 -2.41
C LYS A 45 0.88 -2.69 -2.33
N SER A 46 -0.38 -3.00 -2.10
CA SER A 46 -1.47 -2.03 -1.91
C SER A 46 -0.92 -0.77 -1.23
N PRO A 47 -1.20 0.46 -1.73
CA PRO A 47 -0.70 1.66 -1.08
C PRO A 47 -1.12 1.56 0.38
N ALA A 48 -0.14 1.46 1.28
CA ALA A 48 -0.40 1.34 2.71
C ALA A 48 -1.36 2.48 3.05
N PRO A 49 -2.56 2.19 3.58
CA PRO A 49 -3.54 3.24 3.83
C PRO A 49 -2.87 4.27 4.74
N VAL A 50 -2.99 5.55 4.36
CA VAL A 50 -2.36 6.71 5.03
C VAL A 50 -2.93 6.99 6.44
N GLY A 51 -3.62 6.03 7.03
CA GLY A 51 -4.21 6.08 8.36
C GLY A 51 -4.72 4.71 8.79
N PRO A 52 -5.05 4.54 10.08
CA PRO A 52 -5.62 3.29 10.57
C PRO A 52 -6.93 2.97 9.83
N PRO A 53 -7.19 1.69 9.52
CA PRO A 53 -8.46 1.28 8.94
C PRO A 53 -9.63 1.62 9.88
N ALA A 54 -10.86 1.60 9.37
CA ALA A 54 -12.03 1.86 10.20
C ALA A 54 -12.18 0.78 11.30
N LYS A 55 -12.76 1.11 12.46
CA LYS A 55 -13.06 0.12 13.53
C LYS A 55 -14.01 -1.00 13.05
N THR A 56 -14.82 -0.69 12.04
CA THR A 56 -15.72 -1.62 11.35
C THR A 56 -15.03 -2.45 10.26
N ALA A 57 -13.78 -2.12 9.88
CA ALA A 57 -13.01 -2.87 8.90
C ALA A 57 -12.76 -4.31 9.35
N VAL A 58 -12.44 -5.17 8.37
CA VAL A 58 -12.13 -6.57 8.62
C VAL A 58 -10.76 -6.71 9.29
N LYS A 59 -10.56 -7.80 10.05
CA LYS A 59 -9.26 -8.10 10.68
C LYS A 59 -8.11 -8.06 9.68
N ALA A 60 -8.30 -8.57 8.46
CA ALA A 60 -7.26 -8.58 7.43
C ALA A 60 -6.71 -7.18 7.10
N GLU A 61 -7.56 -6.14 7.08
CA GLU A 61 -7.10 -4.75 6.89
C GLU A 61 -6.28 -4.26 8.08
N TRP A 62 -6.71 -4.59 9.30
CA TRP A 62 -5.97 -4.28 10.52
C TRP A 62 -4.61 -4.99 10.58
N VAL A 63 -4.53 -6.24 10.14
CA VAL A 63 -3.27 -6.99 10.03
C VAL A 63 -2.35 -6.31 9.03
N ALA A 64 -2.85 -5.99 7.84
CA ALA A 64 -2.07 -5.31 6.81
C ALA A 64 -1.55 -3.95 7.29
N TYR A 65 -2.38 -3.20 8.04
CA TYR A 65 -1.98 -1.94 8.64
C TYR A 65 -0.92 -2.13 9.72
N ALA A 66 -1.09 -3.10 10.63
CA ALA A 66 -0.10 -3.41 11.66
C ALA A 66 1.25 -3.80 11.04
N VAL A 67 1.25 -4.66 10.01
CA VAL A 67 2.47 -5.03 9.27
C VAL A 67 3.10 -3.83 8.58
N ALA A 68 2.29 -2.92 8.02
CA ALA A 68 2.79 -1.66 7.46
C ALA A 68 3.39 -0.71 8.52
N GLN A 69 2.91 -0.78 9.77
CA GLN A 69 3.48 -0.06 10.92
C GLN A 69 4.74 -0.74 11.49
N GLY A 70 5.15 -1.89 10.97
CA GLY A 70 6.35 -2.63 11.41
C GLY A 70 6.06 -3.84 12.31
N ALA A 71 4.81 -4.23 12.49
CA ALA A 71 4.47 -5.49 13.15
C ALA A 71 4.92 -6.69 12.32
N GLU A 72 5.27 -7.78 13.00
CA GLU A 72 5.50 -9.06 12.32
C GLU A 72 4.17 -9.64 11.84
N GLN A 73 4.15 -10.18 10.62
CA GLN A 73 2.94 -10.72 10.01
C GLN A 73 2.31 -11.83 10.86
N ALA A 74 3.12 -12.74 11.40
CA ALA A 74 2.64 -13.83 12.25
C ALA A 74 1.96 -13.31 13.53
N GLU A 75 2.56 -12.31 14.18
CA GLU A 75 2.00 -11.69 15.39
C GLU A 75 0.72 -10.91 15.09
N ALA A 76 0.69 -10.16 14.00
CA ALA A 76 -0.49 -9.41 13.58
C ALA A 76 -1.65 -10.36 13.24
N GLU A 77 -1.39 -11.48 12.56
CA GLU A 77 -2.39 -12.50 12.26
C GLU A 77 -2.84 -13.29 13.50
N ALA A 78 -1.98 -13.46 14.50
CA ALA A 78 -2.34 -14.06 15.79
C ALA A 78 -3.20 -13.10 16.64
N ALA A 79 -2.92 -11.78 16.59
CA ALA A 79 -3.65 -10.76 17.32
C ALA A 79 -5.12 -10.68 16.90
N THR A 80 -6.00 -10.29 17.82
CA THR A 80 -7.42 -10.08 17.50
C THR A 80 -7.62 -8.74 16.80
N LYS A 81 -8.75 -8.56 16.11
CA LYS A 81 -9.09 -7.27 15.50
C LYS A 81 -9.08 -6.16 16.57
N ASP A 82 -9.66 -6.43 17.74
CA ASP A 82 -9.72 -5.47 18.85
C ASP A 82 -8.32 -5.13 19.41
N ASP A 83 -7.41 -6.10 19.54
CA ASP A 83 -6.01 -5.83 19.88
C ASP A 83 -5.34 -4.92 18.86
N LEU A 84 -5.54 -5.20 17.56
CA LEU A 84 -4.97 -4.40 16.48
C LEU A 84 -5.55 -2.97 16.46
N ILE A 85 -6.86 -2.82 16.67
CA ILE A 85 -7.52 -1.52 16.81
C ILE A 85 -6.98 -0.78 18.03
N THR A 86 -6.80 -1.46 19.16
CA THR A 86 -6.32 -0.84 20.40
C THR A 86 -4.87 -0.38 20.27
N THR A 87 -4.04 -1.21 19.62
CA THR A 87 -2.60 -0.97 19.49
C THR A 87 -2.28 0.04 18.39
N TYR A 88 -2.93 -0.08 17.23
CA TYR A 88 -2.61 0.68 16.02
C TYR A 88 -3.70 1.66 15.60
N GLY A 89 -4.92 1.52 16.13
CA GLY A 89 -6.07 2.33 15.73
C GLY A 89 -6.12 3.73 16.30
N GLY A 90 -5.00 4.21 16.87
CA GLY A 90 -4.72 5.57 17.31
C GLY A 90 -5.96 6.36 17.71
N ASP A 91 -6.25 6.43 19.01
CA ASP A 91 -7.34 7.22 19.55
C ASP A 91 -7.22 8.70 19.12
N GLY A 92 -7.78 9.02 17.96
CA GLY A 92 -8.02 10.36 17.47
C GLY A 92 -9.28 10.90 18.13
N GLY A 93 -9.28 10.93 19.46
CA GLY A 93 -10.10 11.87 20.22
C GLY A 93 -9.59 13.28 19.98
N GLY A 94 -10.18 13.96 19.00
CA GLY A 94 -10.12 15.41 18.80
C GLY A 94 -11.33 15.76 17.95
N SER A 95 -12.48 16.03 18.56
CA SER A 95 -12.95 17.39 18.81
C SER A 95 -13.04 18.19 17.51
N ASP A 96 -14.15 18.02 16.80
CA ASP A 96 -14.73 19.12 16.02
C ASP A 96 -15.91 19.62 16.86
N GLU A 97 -15.73 20.82 17.42
CA GLU A 97 -16.66 21.57 18.26
C GLU A 97 -17.54 22.49 17.41
#